data_AF-X0YTW0-F1
#
_entry.id   AF-X0YTW0-F1
#
_cell.length_a   1.000
_cell.length_b   1.000
_cell.length_c   1.000
_cell.angle_alpha   90.00
_cell.angle_beta   90.00
_cell.angle_gamma   90.00
#
_symmetry.space_group_name_H-M   'P 1'
#
loop_
_entity.id
_entity.type
_entity.pdbx_description
1 polymer ?
#
loop_
_entity_poly.entity_id
_entity_poly.type
_entity_poly.pdbx_seq_one_letter_code
_entity_poly.pdbx_strand_id
1 'polypeptide(L)'
;WKLDPVIMQQLNQKYGPVNWDDPNTNFPLDWRNADSHAIYWAVKGLETVLEDAYSTEEAHTDRVINHSLQSLFRRGKTFIYTIPAGSVTDSSSTPTKSAMKTIFFRPDLRMFESYNKSTLKILEKYRTGKKKTRFQGMQNGHRNMLKNAAFSFYQAGLIRQAQRIYGQLKQLYPRPEFDVPLVVFAKNRLRYELQSLDITSARELIQMMLRESYFRFAVRDDDEAANREKLAQGIYDYYQSEFAIDAEETERV
;
A
#
# COMPACT_ATOMS: atom_id res chain seq x y z
N TRP A 1 14.11 -10.61 -25.42
CA TRP A 1 14.41 -9.34 -24.74
C TRP A 1 15.11 -9.59 -23.41
N LYS A 2 16.23 -8.91 -23.12
CA LYS A 2 16.90 -8.94 -21.81
C LYS A 2 16.90 -7.52 -21.24
N LEU A 3 16.71 -7.39 -19.94
CA LEU A 3 16.85 -6.12 -19.24
C LEU A 3 18.34 -5.76 -19.13
N ASP A 4 18.68 -4.50 -19.31
CA ASP A 4 20.04 -3.99 -19.14
C ASP A 4 20.35 -3.82 -17.64
N PRO A 5 21.37 -4.52 -17.10
CA PRO A 5 21.75 -4.42 -15.69
C PRO A 5 22.11 -3.00 -15.22
N VAL A 6 22.68 -2.16 -16.09
CA VAL A 6 23.05 -0.78 -15.74
C VAL A 6 21.79 0.05 -15.50
N ILE A 7 20.81 -0.06 -16.40
CA ILE A 7 19.51 0.61 -16.24
C ILE A 7 18.79 0.06 -15.02
N MET A 8 18.81 -1.26 -14.79
CA MET A 8 18.23 -1.85 -13.58
C MET A 8 18.84 -1.27 -12.30
N GLN A 9 20.17 -1.09 -12.25
CA GLN A 9 20.84 -0.47 -11.10
C GLN A 9 20.43 1.00 -10.90
N GLN A 10 20.32 1.77 -11.96
CA GLN A 10 19.85 3.16 -11.89
C GLN A 10 18.41 3.23 -11.37
N LEU A 11 17.55 2.32 -11.82
CA LEU A 11 16.15 2.25 -11.38
C LEU A 11 16.04 1.79 -9.92
N ASN A 12 16.91 0.87 -9.47
CA ASN A 12 17.02 0.51 -8.05
C ASN A 12 17.33 1.73 -7.19
N GLN A 13 18.32 2.53 -7.58
CA GLN A 13 18.69 3.75 -6.86
C GLN A 13 17.59 4.80 -6.90
N LYS A 14 16.88 4.93 -8.02
CA LYS A 14 15.86 5.97 -8.21
C LYS A 14 14.50 5.64 -7.58
N TYR A 15 14.06 4.40 -7.70
CA TYR A 15 12.69 3.97 -7.38
C TYR A 15 12.61 2.85 -6.34
N GLY A 16 13.74 2.32 -5.89
CA GLY A 16 13.80 1.25 -4.89
C GLY A 16 13.15 1.64 -3.55
N PRO A 17 12.83 0.66 -2.70
CA PRO A 17 12.31 0.92 -1.38
C PRO A 17 13.34 1.69 -0.54
N VAL A 18 12.92 2.74 0.16
CA VAL A 18 13.85 3.52 0.99
C VAL A 18 14.33 2.74 2.20
N ASN A 19 15.59 2.94 2.59
CA ASN A 19 16.06 2.55 3.90
C ASN A 19 15.64 3.62 4.92
N TRP A 20 14.94 3.22 5.98
CA TRP A 20 14.53 4.17 7.03
C TRP A 20 15.68 4.57 7.95
N ASP A 21 16.70 3.72 8.06
CA ASP A 21 17.90 4.00 8.85
C ASP A 21 18.88 4.92 8.11
N ASP A 22 18.85 4.90 6.78
CA ASP A 22 19.62 5.79 5.92
C ASP A 22 18.77 6.28 4.73
N PRO A 23 18.20 7.49 4.79
CA PRO A 23 17.31 8.00 3.76
C PRO A 23 18.00 8.32 2.43
N ASN A 24 19.35 8.23 2.36
CA ASN A 24 20.11 8.41 1.12
C ASN A 24 20.32 7.10 0.36
N THR A 25 19.99 5.95 0.96
CA THR A 25 20.11 4.65 0.33
C THR A 25 18.75 4.01 0.08
N ASN A 26 18.64 3.42 -1.12
CA ASN A 26 17.50 2.62 -1.52
C ASN A 26 17.92 1.16 -1.63
N PHE A 27 17.05 0.26 -1.18
CA PHE A 27 17.17 -1.15 -1.50
C PHE A 27 16.88 -1.39 -2.99
N PRO A 28 17.36 -2.50 -3.58
CA PRO A 28 16.97 -2.87 -4.93
C PRO A 28 15.46 -3.09 -5.06
N LEU A 29 14.91 -2.74 -6.24
CA LEU A 29 13.57 -3.20 -6.62
C LEU A 29 13.53 -4.72 -6.66
N ASP A 30 12.40 -5.31 -6.29
CA ASP A 30 12.18 -6.74 -6.49
C ASP A 30 11.89 -7.01 -7.97
N TRP A 31 12.93 -7.40 -8.71
CA TRP A 31 12.84 -7.71 -10.14
C TRP A 31 12.07 -9.01 -10.47
N ARG A 32 11.55 -9.72 -9.46
CA ARG A 32 10.57 -10.79 -9.66
C ARG A 32 9.17 -10.23 -9.91
N ASN A 33 8.92 -8.97 -9.53
CA ASN A 33 7.62 -8.33 -9.67
C ASN A 33 7.45 -7.69 -11.06
N ALA A 34 6.31 -7.94 -11.71
CA ALA A 34 5.98 -7.37 -13.02
C ALA A 34 5.96 -5.83 -13.01
N ASP A 35 5.61 -5.19 -11.89
CA ASP A 35 5.61 -3.73 -11.75
C ASP A 35 7.01 -3.14 -11.88
N SER A 36 8.06 -3.82 -11.41
CA SER A 36 9.46 -3.41 -11.61
C SER A 36 9.84 -3.41 -13.09
N HIS A 37 9.33 -4.38 -13.86
CA HIS A 37 9.54 -4.47 -15.31
C HIS A 37 8.76 -3.40 -16.07
N ALA A 38 7.53 -3.10 -15.64
CA ALA A 38 6.74 -2.01 -16.21
C ALA A 38 7.43 -0.66 -16.01
N ILE A 39 8.02 -0.40 -14.84
CA ILE A 39 8.83 0.81 -14.60
C ILE A 39 10.01 0.86 -15.58
N TYR A 40 10.73 -0.25 -15.77
CA TYR A 40 11.85 -0.31 -16.69
C TYR A 40 11.44 0.11 -18.12
N TRP A 41 10.39 -0.51 -18.66
CA TRP A 41 9.95 -0.23 -20.02
C TRP A 41 9.35 1.16 -20.16
N ALA A 42 8.65 1.66 -19.14
CA ALA A 42 8.10 3.01 -19.15
C ALA A 42 9.22 4.06 -19.15
N VAL A 43 10.25 3.90 -18.30
CA VAL A 43 11.41 4.80 -18.29
C VAL A 43 12.14 4.75 -19.63
N LYS A 44 12.34 3.56 -20.19
CA LYS A 44 12.94 3.42 -21.51
C LYS A 44 12.13 4.09 -22.62
N GLY A 45 10.80 4.00 -22.56
CA GLY A 45 9.93 4.73 -23.48
C GLY A 45 10.09 6.24 -23.36
N LEU A 46 10.17 6.77 -22.14
CA LEU A 46 10.34 8.20 -21.90
C LEU A 46 11.69 8.76 -22.38
N GLU A 47 12.77 7.95 -22.37
CA GLU A 47 14.08 8.36 -22.94
C GLU A 47 14.02 8.63 -24.45
N THR A 48 13.02 8.09 -25.15
CA THR A 48 12.86 8.26 -26.60
C THR A 48 11.96 9.43 -26.99
N VAL A 49 11.35 10.11 -26.00
CA VAL A 49 10.48 11.25 -26.24
C VAL A 49 11.34 12.49 -26.52
N LEU A 50 11.05 13.17 -27.64
CA LEU A 50 11.71 14.42 -28.00
C LEU A 50 11.22 15.57 -27.09
N GLU A 51 12.14 16.41 -26.61
CA GLU A 51 11.88 17.46 -25.61
C GLU A 51 10.81 18.49 -26.04
N ASP A 52 10.63 18.70 -27.33
CA ASP A 52 9.80 19.81 -27.87
C ASP A 52 8.31 19.46 -28.06
N ALA A 53 7.90 18.21 -27.85
CA ALA A 53 6.53 17.77 -28.14
C ALA A 53 5.89 17.07 -26.94
N TYR A 54 5.19 17.87 -26.13
CA TYR A 54 4.22 17.35 -25.15
C TYR A 54 3.24 16.39 -25.81
N SER A 55 3.28 15.11 -25.46
CA SER A 55 2.42 14.08 -26.05
C SER A 55 1.46 13.46 -25.03
N THR A 56 0.37 12.87 -25.51
CA THR A 56 -0.57 12.16 -24.62
C THR A 56 0.02 10.85 -24.12
N GLU A 57 0.87 10.27 -24.94
CA GLU A 57 1.62 9.04 -24.77
C GLU A 57 2.61 9.20 -23.61
N GLU A 58 3.37 10.29 -23.58
CA GLU A 58 4.27 10.62 -22.47
C GLU A 58 3.52 10.68 -21.13
N ALA A 59 2.37 11.37 -21.10
CA ALA A 59 1.53 11.46 -19.89
C ALA A 59 0.87 10.13 -19.48
N HIS A 60 0.72 9.18 -20.40
CA HIS A 60 0.30 7.82 -20.09
C HIS A 60 1.46 7.00 -19.54
N THR A 61 2.66 7.14 -20.13
CA THR A 61 3.87 6.44 -19.69
C THR A 61 4.31 6.89 -18.29
N ASP A 62 4.25 8.19 -17.98
CA ASP A 62 4.47 8.70 -16.62
C ASP A 62 3.47 8.13 -15.61
N ARG A 63 2.21 7.92 -16.04
CA ARG A 63 1.20 7.27 -15.21
C ARG A 63 1.51 5.79 -14.98
N VAL A 64 2.07 5.07 -15.96
CA VAL A 64 2.51 3.68 -15.77
C VAL A 64 3.54 3.60 -14.65
N ILE A 65 4.54 4.48 -14.64
CA ILE A 65 5.55 4.53 -13.57
C ILE A 65 4.88 4.73 -12.20
N ASN A 66 4.00 5.72 -12.06
CA ASN A 66 3.32 5.99 -10.79
C ASN A 66 2.38 4.86 -10.35
N HIS A 67 1.66 4.23 -11.28
CA HIS A 67 0.78 3.10 -10.97
C HIS A 67 1.58 1.87 -10.54
N SER A 68 2.70 1.58 -11.19
CA SER A 68 3.58 0.48 -10.78
C SER A 68 4.22 0.74 -9.41
N LEU A 69 4.69 1.96 -9.13
CA LEU A 69 5.17 2.34 -7.80
C LEU A 69 4.07 2.21 -6.73
N GLN A 70 2.84 2.63 -7.04
CA GLN A 70 1.69 2.45 -6.16
C GLN A 70 1.36 0.96 -5.93
N SER A 71 1.46 0.12 -6.96
CA SER A 71 1.26 -1.33 -6.84
C SER A 71 2.35 -1.98 -5.99
N LEU A 72 3.62 -1.58 -6.15
CA LEU A 72 4.73 -2.01 -5.30
C LEU A 72 4.56 -1.54 -3.84
N PHE A 73 3.98 -0.38 -3.58
CA PHE A 73 3.60 0.00 -2.22
C PHE A 73 2.56 -0.97 -1.63
N ARG A 74 1.55 -1.35 -2.41
CA ARG A 74 0.45 -2.22 -1.95
C ARG A 74 0.83 -3.69 -1.86
N ARG A 75 1.75 -4.17 -2.70
CA ARG A 75 2.01 -5.60 -2.94
C ARG A 75 3.48 -5.90 -3.33
N GLY A 76 4.42 -5.04 -2.96
CA GLY A 76 5.82 -5.13 -3.40
C GLY A 76 6.63 -6.26 -2.76
N LYS A 77 6.28 -6.72 -1.56
CA LYS A 77 6.97 -7.85 -0.93
C LYS A 77 6.43 -9.17 -1.51
N THR A 78 7.32 -9.95 -2.14
CA THR A 78 7.02 -11.28 -2.68
C THR A 78 7.60 -12.37 -1.80
N PHE A 79 6.74 -13.24 -1.27
CA PHE A 79 7.11 -14.44 -0.53
C PHE A 79 6.77 -15.67 -1.37
N ILE A 80 7.75 -16.57 -1.54
CA ILE A 80 7.56 -17.86 -2.21
C ILE A 80 7.72 -18.92 -1.14
N TYR A 81 6.62 -19.61 -0.82
CA TYR A 81 6.60 -20.68 0.16
C TYR A 81 6.43 -22.02 -0.55
N THR A 82 7.21 -23.01 -0.13
CA THR A 82 7.08 -24.38 -0.63
C THR A 82 6.29 -25.18 0.38
N ILE A 83 5.10 -25.62 0.00
CA ILE A 83 4.27 -26.55 0.76
C ILE A 83 4.82 -27.97 0.50
N PRO A 84 5.29 -28.69 1.52
CA PRO A 84 5.79 -30.06 1.35
C PRO A 84 4.72 -31.01 0.80
N ALA A 85 5.15 -32.02 0.03
CA ALA A 85 4.25 -33.10 -0.40
C ALA A 85 3.65 -33.82 0.82
N GLY A 86 2.38 -34.22 0.73
CA GLY A 86 1.66 -34.85 1.85
C GLY A 86 1.10 -33.88 2.90
N SER A 87 1.28 -32.56 2.71
CA SER A 87 0.60 -31.56 3.55
C SER A 87 -0.88 -31.52 3.20
N VAL A 88 -1.76 -31.65 4.20
CA VAL A 88 -3.21 -31.52 4.03
C VAL A 88 -3.56 -30.03 4.13
N THR A 89 -4.05 -29.45 3.04
CA THR A 89 -4.39 -28.01 3.01
C THR A 89 -5.80 -27.70 3.49
N ASP A 90 -6.68 -28.71 3.60
CA ASP A 90 -8.03 -28.63 4.18
C ASP A 90 -8.61 -30.04 4.41
N SER A 91 -9.56 -30.18 5.34
CA SER A 91 -10.22 -31.45 5.73
C SER A 91 -10.95 -32.17 4.58
N SER A 92 -11.13 -31.50 3.42
CA SER A 92 -11.79 -32.01 2.23
C SER A 92 -10.85 -32.19 1.02
N SER A 93 -9.53 -32.06 1.20
CA SER A 93 -8.56 -32.10 0.10
C SER A 93 -7.67 -33.35 0.12
N THR A 94 -7.51 -33.98 -1.04
CA THR A 94 -6.56 -35.08 -1.27
C THR A 94 -5.13 -34.58 -1.02
N PRO A 95 -4.26 -35.31 -0.30
CA PRO A 95 -2.89 -34.88 -0.05
C PRO A 95 -2.17 -34.51 -1.35
N THR A 96 -1.45 -33.38 -1.35
CA THR A 96 -0.64 -32.96 -2.49
C THR A 96 0.43 -34.00 -2.77
N LYS A 97 0.37 -34.60 -3.97
CA LYS A 97 1.32 -35.64 -4.41
C LYS A 97 2.74 -35.11 -4.64
N SER A 98 2.89 -33.80 -4.79
CA SER A 98 4.17 -33.12 -4.99
C SER A 98 4.22 -31.82 -4.19
N ALA A 99 5.43 -31.37 -3.88
CA ALA A 99 5.62 -30.09 -3.22
C ALA A 99 5.08 -28.97 -4.11
N MET A 100 4.22 -28.11 -3.56
CA MET A 100 3.58 -27.01 -4.29
C MET A 100 4.21 -25.68 -3.87
N LYS A 101 4.48 -24.80 -4.84
CA LYS A 101 4.91 -23.43 -4.54
C LYS A 101 3.71 -22.50 -4.51
N THR A 102 3.60 -21.73 -3.44
CA THR A 102 2.58 -20.69 -3.28
C THR A 102 3.26 -19.34 -3.19
N ILE A 103 2.68 -18.34 -3.86
CA ILE A 103 3.19 -16.98 -3.89
C ILE A 103 2.26 -16.09 -3.07
N PHE A 104 2.83 -15.36 -2.13
CA PHE A 104 2.12 -14.36 -1.34
C PHE A 104 2.70 -12.98 -1.62
N PHE A 105 1.81 -12.02 -1.87
CA PHE A 105 2.17 -10.61 -1.98
C PHE A 105 1.76 -9.86 -0.72
N ARG A 106 2.58 -8.90 -0.30
CA ARG A 106 2.31 -8.03 0.85
C ARG A 106 2.74 -6.58 0.60
N PRO A 107 2.14 -5.62 1.31
CA PRO A 107 2.57 -4.23 1.24
C PRO A 107 4.05 -4.03 1.54
N ASP A 108 4.68 -3.10 0.83
CA ASP A 108 6.00 -2.58 1.15
C ASP A 108 5.93 -1.07 1.37
N LEU A 109 5.77 -0.66 2.63
CA LEU A 109 5.60 0.75 2.99
C LEU A 109 6.83 1.60 2.63
N ARG A 110 8.01 0.99 2.51
CA ARG A 110 9.24 1.66 2.10
C ARG A 110 9.18 2.19 0.66
N MET A 111 8.26 1.70 -0.16
CA MET A 111 8.05 2.20 -1.52
C MET A 111 7.36 3.57 -1.57
N PHE A 112 6.75 4.01 -0.46
CA PHE A 112 5.95 5.24 -0.44
C PHE A 112 6.75 6.48 -0.87
N GLU A 113 7.97 6.65 -0.36
CA GLU A 113 8.79 7.82 -0.68
C GLU A 113 9.18 7.87 -2.15
N SER A 114 9.54 6.72 -2.74
CA SER A 114 9.84 6.61 -4.16
C SER A 114 8.61 6.94 -5.03
N TYR A 115 7.43 6.46 -4.64
CA TYR A 115 6.16 6.86 -5.24
C TYR A 115 5.91 8.37 -5.13
N ASN A 116 6.02 8.94 -3.91
CA ASN A 116 5.69 10.32 -3.60
C ASN A 116 6.61 11.28 -4.37
N LYS A 117 7.92 11.03 -4.35
CA LYS A 117 8.93 11.80 -5.12
C LYS A 117 8.65 11.75 -6.62
N SER A 118 8.34 10.57 -7.17
CA SER A 118 7.98 10.43 -8.59
C SER A 118 6.71 11.21 -8.94
N THR A 119 5.68 11.08 -8.12
CA THR A 119 4.38 11.73 -8.35
C THR A 119 4.48 13.24 -8.27
N LEU A 120 5.22 13.79 -7.30
CA LEU A 120 5.45 15.23 -7.19
C LEU A 120 6.20 15.80 -8.40
N LYS A 121 7.22 15.10 -8.92
CA LYS A 121 7.93 15.50 -10.15
C LYS A 121 6.99 15.54 -11.35
N ILE A 122 6.15 14.50 -11.49
CA ILE A 122 5.13 14.43 -12.55
C ILE A 122 4.12 15.57 -12.40
N LEU A 123 3.62 15.83 -11.19
CA LEU A 123 2.72 16.94 -10.95
C LEU A 123 3.33 18.29 -11.35
N GLU A 124 4.59 18.54 -11.01
CA GLU A 124 5.27 19.78 -11.41
C GLU A 124 5.42 19.87 -12.94
N LYS A 125 5.85 18.79 -13.59
CA LYS A 125 5.94 18.69 -15.05
C LYS A 125 4.63 19.05 -15.75
N TYR A 126 3.49 18.65 -15.18
CA TYR A 126 2.17 18.88 -15.76
C TYR A 126 1.44 20.13 -15.22
N ARG A 127 2.09 20.94 -14.37
CA ARG A 127 1.45 22.07 -13.66
C ARG A 127 0.99 23.21 -14.59
N THR A 128 1.81 23.57 -15.57
CA THR A 128 1.60 24.75 -16.43
C THR A 128 1.02 24.42 -17.82
N GLY A 129 0.72 23.14 -18.09
CA GLY A 129 0.30 22.68 -19.41
C GLY A 129 -1.14 23.07 -19.80
N LYS A 130 -1.41 23.11 -21.11
CA LYS A 130 -2.72 23.42 -21.73
C LYS A 130 -3.88 22.47 -21.35
N LYS A 131 -3.63 21.42 -20.55
CA LYS A 131 -4.61 20.36 -20.22
C LYS A 131 -4.87 20.28 -18.70
N LYS A 132 -5.45 21.34 -18.12
CA LYS A 132 -5.81 21.46 -16.68
C LYS A 132 -6.54 20.22 -16.12
N THR A 133 -7.42 19.58 -16.89
CA THR A 133 -8.18 18.39 -16.47
C THR A 133 -7.30 17.19 -16.12
N ARG A 134 -6.20 16.97 -16.86
CA ARG A 134 -5.27 15.85 -16.60
C ARG A 134 -4.49 16.07 -15.31
N PHE A 135 -4.02 17.30 -15.10
CA PHE A 135 -3.34 17.71 -13.88
C PHE A 135 -4.24 17.52 -12.64
N GLN A 136 -5.51 17.95 -12.71
CA GLN A 136 -6.49 17.72 -11.63
C GLN A 136 -6.70 16.23 -11.33
N GLY A 137 -6.79 15.38 -12.36
CA GLY A 137 -6.87 13.93 -12.20
C GLY A 137 -5.68 13.35 -11.45
N MET A 138 -4.46 13.79 -11.79
CA MET A 138 -3.23 13.37 -11.11
C MET A 138 -3.18 13.87 -9.66
N GLN A 139 -3.62 15.11 -9.38
CA GLN A 139 -3.73 15.63 -8.03
C GLN A 139 -4.72 14.83 -7.17
N ASN A 140 -5.87 14.46 -7.74
CA ASN A 140 -6.86 13.63 -7.07
C ASN A 140 -6.28 12.23 -6.75
N GLY A 141 -5.56 11.63 -7.69
CA GLY A 141 -4.87 10.35 -7.48
C GLY A 141 -3.83 10.43 -6.36
N HIS A 142 -2.99 11.47 -6.37
CA HIS A 142 -1.99 11.70 -5.33
C HIS A 142 -2.62 11.93 -3.95
N ARG A 143 -3.66 12.78 -3.85
CA ARG A 143 -4.42 12.98 -2.60
C ARG A 143 -4.95 11.67 -2.05
N ASN A 144 -5.57 10.84 -2.88
CA ASN A 144 -6.09 9.54 -2.46
C ASN A 144 -4.97 8.59 -2.01
N MET A 145 -3.80 8.64 -2.65
CA MET A 145 -2.66 7.86 -2.22
C MET A 145 -2.11 8.33 -0.88
N LEU A 146 -2.01 9.64 -0.64
CA LEU A 146 -1.60 10.17 0.67
C LEU A 146 -2.58 9.76 1.79
N LYS A 147 -3.89 9.79 1.53
CA LYS A 147 -4.92 9.26 2.47
C LYS A 147 -4.66 7.80 2.80
N ASN A 148 -4.51 6.96 1.77
CA ASN A 148 -4.28 5.53 1.93
C ASN A 148 -2.96 5.25 2.66
N ALA A 149 -1.88 5.95 2.28
CA ALA A 149 -0.58 5.77 2.90
C ALA A 149 -0.57 6.19 4.37
N ALA A 150 -1.11 7.36 4.71
CA ALA A 150 -1.22 7.79 6.10
C ALA A 150 -1.94 6.74 6.96
N PHE A 151 -3.02 6.16 6.43
CA PHE A 151 -3.75 5.09 7.11
C PHE A 151 -2.96 3.77 7.19
N SER A 152 -2.32 3.33 6.10
CA SER A 152 -1.50 2.11 6.11
C SER A 152 -0.31 2.18 7.06
N PHE A 153 0.38 3.33 7.12
CA PHE A 153 1.47 3.55 8.08
C PHE A 153 0.95 3.61 9.52
N TYR A 154 -0.22 4.21 9.75
CA TYR A 154 -0.87 4.20 11.07
C TYR A 154 -1.20 2.78 11.51
N GLN A 155 -1.80 1.98 10.63
CA GLN A 155 -2.12 0.58 10.88
C GLN A 155 -0.88 -0.28 11.15
N ALA A 156 0.24 0.06 10.50
CA ALA A 156 1.55 -0.56 10.72
C ALA A 156 2.25 -0.10 12.00
N GLY A 157 1.62 0.76 12.82
CA GLY A 157 2.24 1.33 14.03
C GLY A 157 3.37 2.34 13.77
N LEU A 158 3.62 2.70 12.50
CA LEU A 158 4.63 3.67 12.08
C LEU A 158 4.10 5.10 12.23
N ILE A 159 3.77 5.48 13.46
CA ILE A 159 3.00 6.71 13.77
C ILE A 159 3.72 7.98 13.31
N ARG A 160 5.06 8.05 13.45
CA ARG A 160 5.83 9.25 13.04
C ARG A 160 5.74 9.47 11.53
N GLN A 161 5.89 8.40 10.76
CA GLN A 161 5.80 8.42 9.29
C GLN A 161 4.36 8.72 8.86
N ALA A 162 3.37 8.09 9.49
CA ALA A 162 1.96 8.39 9.26
C ALA A 162 1.63 9.87 9.49
N GLN A 163 2.14 10.46 10.58
CA GLN A 163 1.96 11.87 10.90
C GLN A 163 2.61 12.79 9.85
N ARG A 164 3.81 12.45 9.37
CA ARG A 164 4.48 13.20 8.30
C ARG A 164 3.65 13.20 7.01
N ILE A 165 3.17 12.03 6.59
CA ILE A 165 2.37 11.87 5.38
C ILE A 165 1.05 12.61 5.52
N TYR A 166 0.42 12.53 6.68
CA TYR A 166 -0.82 13.24 6.97
C TYR A 166 -0.64 14.77 6.99
N GLY A 167 0.48 15.27 7.53
CA GLY A 167 0.85 16.68 7.44
C GLY A 167 0.99 17.14 5.99
N GLN A 168 1.68 16.36 5.16
CA GLN A 168 1.79 16.63 3.72
C GLN A 168 0.42 16.64 3.03
N LEU A 169 -0.49 15.71 3.37
CA LEU A 169 -1.86 15.69 2.88
C LEU A 169 -2.61 16.97 3.23
N LYS A 170 -2.55 17.42 4.49
CA LYS A 170 -3.18 18.67 4.94
C LYS A 170 -2.64 19.89 4.19
N GLN A 171 -1.32 19.95 4.02
CA GLN A 171 -0.66 21.07 3.37
C GLN A 171 -0.98 21.16 1.87
N LEU A 172 -0.89 20.04 1.15
CA LEU A 172 -1.07 20.02 -0.31
C LEU A 172 -2.55 20.03 -0.73
N TYR A 173 -3.44 19.49 0.11
CA TYR A 173 -4.84 19.29 -0.23
C TYR A 173 -5.76 19.67 0.95
N PRO A 174 -5.76 20.93 1.40
CA PRO A 174 -6.56 21.36 2.54
C PRO A 174 -8.05 21.08 2.30
N ARG A 175 -8.67 20.35 3.24
CA ARG A 175 -10.11 20.04 3.26
C ARG A 175 -10.59 19.91 4.70
N PRO A 176 -11.87 20.21 4.99
CA PRO A 176 -12.43 20.05 6.34
C PRO A 176 -12.26 18.64 6.91
N GLU A 177 -12.35 17.60 6.07
CA GLU A 177 -12.16 16.20 6.49
C GLU A 177 -10.74 15.89 7.03
N PHE A 178 -9.75 16.74 6.76
CA PHE A 178 -8.39 16.60 7.26
C PHE A 178 -8.08 17.56 8.41
N ASP A 179 -9.06 18.33 8.88
CA ASP A 179 -8.87 19.25 10.00
C ASP A 179 -9.14 18.60 11.36
N VAL A 180 -8.54 17.44 11.54
CA VAL A 180 -8.60 16.66 12.78
C VAL A 180 -7.22 16.07 13.07
N PRO A 181 -6.93 15.62 14.31
CA PRO A 181 -5.72 14.86 14.60
C PRO A 181 -5.65 13.54 13.80
N LEU A 182 -4.44 13.04 13.51
CA LEU A 182 -4.22 11.79 12.76
C LEU A 182 -5.02 10.61 13.32
N VAL A 183 -5.06 10.47 14.65
CA VAL A 183 -5.81 9.40 15.33
C VAL A 183 -7.30 9.47 14.99
N VAL A 184 -7.88 10.67 14.98
CA VAL A 184 -9.30 10.88 14.64
C VAL A 184 -9.53 10.60 13.16
N PHE A 185 -8.62 11.05 12.28
CA PHE A 185 -8.67 10.71 10.86
C PHE A 185 -8.65 9.19 10.63
N ALA A 186 -7.73 8.46 11.29
CA ALA A 186 -7.61 7.01 11.16
C ALA A 186 -8.87 6.29 11.70
N LYS A 187 -9.42 6.73 12.83
CA LYS A 187 -10.68 6.19 13.37
C LYS A 187 -11.85 6.43 12.42
N ASN A 188 -12.01 7.65 11.89
CA ASN A 188 -13.05 7.96 10.92
C ASN A 188 -12.90 7.14 9.64
N ARG A 189 -11.66 6.92 9.19
CA ARG A 189 -11.36 6.07 8.05
C ARG A 189 -11.75 4.62 8.29
N LEU A 190 -11.40 4.06 9.45
CA LEU A 190 -11.77 2.72 9.86
C LEU A 190 -13.30 2.59 9.93
N ARG A 191 -13.99 3.55 10.57
CA ARG A 191 -15.46 3.57 10.62
C ARG A 191 -16.10 3.60 9.24
N TYR A 192 -15.59 4.40 8.32
CA TYR A 192 -16.09 4.42 6.94
C TYR A 192 -15.93 3.06 6.25
N GLU A 193 -14.79 2.38 6.45
CA GLU A 193 -14.57 1.03 5.92
C GLU A 193 -15.48 -0.01 6.62
N LEU A 194 -15.77 0.16 7.91
CA LEU A 194 -16.68 -0.70 8.68
C LEU A 194 -18.17 -0.45 8.39
N GLN A 195 -18.61 0.77 8.13
CA GLN A 195 -20.00 1.09 7.82
C GLN A 195 -20.48 0.45 6.50
N SER A 196 -19.55 0.08 5.62
CA SER A 196 -19.87 -0.70 4.42
C SER A 196 -20.00 -2.22 4.66
N LEU A 197 -19.85 -2.68 5.91
CA LEU A 197 -19.63 -4.07 6.28
C LEU A 197 -20.54 -4.46 7.48
N ASP A 198 -21.45 -5.41 7.29
CA ASP A 198 -22.42 -5.92 8.29
C ASP A 198 -21.73 -6.63 9.50
N ILE A 199 -22.45 -6.98 10.58
CA ILE A 199 -21.95 -7.68 11.80
C ILE A 199 -21.08 -8.90 11.46
N THR A 200 -21.45 -9.67 10.43
CA THR A 200 -20.67 -10.80 9.91
C THR A 200 -19.23 -10.40 9.56
N SER A 201 -19.04 -9.14 9.14
CA SER A 201 -17.77 -8.60 8.68
C SER A 201 -16.83 -8.15 9.80
N ALA A 202 -17.30 -7.83 11.01
CA ALA A 202 -16.40 -7.50 12.13
C ALA A 202 -15.56 -8.72 12.54
N ARG A 203 -16.21 -9.90 12.62
CA ARG A 203 -15.53 -11.18 12.84
C ARG A 203 -14.55 -11.50 11.71
N GLU A 204 -14.95 -11.31 10.46
CA GLU A 204 -14.07 -11.54 9.29
C GLU A 204 -12.84 -10.63 9.30
N LEU A 205 -13.01 -9.36 9.67
CA LEU A 205 -11.91 -8.40 9.78
C LEU A 205 -10.94 -8.74 10.91
N ILE A 206 -11.46 -9.14 12.09
CA ILE A 206 -10.63 -9.64 13.19
C ILE A 206 -9.86 -10.88 12.74
N GLN A 207 -10.53 -11.85 12.12
CA GLN A 207 -9.89 -13.05 11.59
C GLN A 207 -8.84 -12.72 10.51
N MET A 208 -9.10 -11.73 9.64
CA MET A 208 -8.15 -11.28 8.63
C MET A 208 -6.92 -10.62 9.27
N MET A 209 -7.10 -9.75 10.27
CA MET A 209 -5.99 -9.12 11.00
C MET A 209 -5.15 -10.17 11.74
N LEU A 210 -5.79 -11.14 12.40
CA LEU A 210 -5.09 -12.22 13.11
C LEU A 210 -4.35 -13.17 12.17
N ARG A 211 -4.98 -13.57 11.04
CA ARG A 211 -4.29 -14.38 10.01
C ARG A 211 -3.08 -13.64 9.45
N GLU A 212 -3.20 -12.34 9.24
CA GLU A 212 -2.09 -11.51 8.79
C GLU A 212 -1.00 -11.37 9.87
N SER A 213 -1.37 -11.25 11.16
CA SER A 213 -0.42 -11.29 12.28
C SER A 213 0.38 -12.60 12.29
N TYR A 214 -0.29 -13.75 12.26
CA TYR A 214 0.38 -15.05 12.30
C TYR A 214 1.27 -15.30 11.08
N PHE A 215 0.85 -14.85 9.89
CA PHE A 215 1.71 -14.91 8.72
C PHE A 215 2.99 -14.08 8.95
N ARG A 216 2.88 -12.90 9.56
CA ARG A 216 4.02 -12.01 9.84
C ARG A 216 4.97 -12.58 10.87
N PHE A 217 4.46 -13.20 11.93
CA PHE A 217 5.29 -13.98 12.85
C PHE A 217 6.06 -15.09 12.12
N ALA A 218 5.40 -15.82 11.21
CA ALA A 218 6.05 -16.89 10.46
C ALA A 218 7.20 -16.39 9.55
N VAL A 219 7.14 -15.14 9.10
CA VAL A 219 8.21 -14.50 8.31
C VAL A 219 9.13 -13.59 9.13
N ARG A 220 9.06 -13.65 10.47
CA ARG A 220 9.86 -12.86 11.43
C ARG A 220 9.69 -11.34 11.28
N ASP A 221 8.49 -10.90 10.92
CA ASP A 221 8.07 -9.50 10.87
C ASP A 221 7.26 -9.18 12.14
N ASP A 222 7.89 -9.36 13.31
CA ASP A 222 7.24 -9.43 14.62
C ASP A 222 6.58 -8.10 15.03
N ASP A 223 7.20 -6.97 14.68
CA ASP A 223 6.66 -5.64 14.97
C ASP A 223 5.31 -5.42 14.26
N GLU A 224 5.25 -5.75 12.97
CA GLU A 224 4.03 -5.61 12.20
C GLU A 224 2.99 -6.66 12.60
N ALA A 225 3.42 -7.87 13.03
CA ALA A 225 2.52 -8.87 13.61
C ALA A 225 1.80 -8.32 14.86
N ALA A 226 2.56 -7.82 15.84
CA ALA A 226 2.00 -7.25 17.07
C ALA A 226 1.06 -6.06 16.80
N ASN A 227 1.34 -5.25 15.79
CA ASN A 227 0.47 -4.14 15.42
C ASN A 227 -0.87 -4.62 14.80
N ARG A 228 -0.87 -5.73 14.06
CA ARG A 228 -2.10 -6.34 13.54
C ARG A 228 -2.98 -6.90 14.66
N GLU A 229 -2.39 -7.46 15.70
CA GLU A 229 -3.13 -7.91 16.89
C GLU A 229 -3.78 -6.74 17.63
N LYS A 230 -3.04 -5.64 17.83
CA LYS A 230 -3.60 -4.43 18.44
C LYS A 230 -4.77 -3.86 17.65
N LEU A 231 -4.70 -3.90 16.31
CA LEU A 231 -5.82 -3.49 15.46
C LEU A 231 -7.00 -4.45 15.57
N ALA A 232 -6.75 -5.77 15.59
CA ALA A 232 -7.80 -6.76 15.79
C ALA A 232 -8.54 -6.51 17.11
N GLN A 233 -7.79 -6.25 18.20
CA GLN A 233 -8.35 -5.88 19.48
C GLN A 233 -9.16 -4.58 19.40
N GLY A 234 -8.63 -3.53 18.75
CA GLY A 234 -9.35 -2.27 18.61
C GLY A 234 -10.66 -2.39 17.82
N ILE A 235 -10.72 -3.29 16.82
CA ILE A 235 -11.97 -3.59 16.09
C ILE A 235 -12.96 -4.32 17.00
N TYR A 236 -12.49 -5.30 17.78
CA TYR A 236 -13.30 -6.01 18.75
C TYR A 236 -13.88 -5.05 19.81
N ASP A 237 -13.04 -4.21 20.40
CA ASP A 237 -13.44 -3.25 21.43
C ASP A 237 -14.50 -2.27 20.89
N TYR A 238 -14.32 -1.79 19.66
CA TYR A 238 -15.29 -0.93 18.99
C TYR A 238 -16.63 -1.65 18.78
N TYR A 239 -16.60 -2.88 18.26
CA TYR A 239 -17.80 -3.68 18.06
C TYR A 239 -18.55 -3.90 19.38
N GLN A 240 -17.86 -4.31 20.45
CA GLN A 240 -18.47 -4.48 21.76
C GLN A 240 -19.10 -3.18 22.25
N SER A 241 -18.43 -2.04 22.10
CA SER A 241 -18.97 -0.75 22.55
C SER A 241 -20.22 -0.29 21.78
N GLU A 242 -20.34 -0.61 20.49
CA GLU A 242 -21.46 -0.17 19.66
C GLU A 242 -22.65 -1.14 19.69
N PHE A 243 -22.41 -2.44 19.86
CA PHE A 243 -23.45 -3.47 19.71
C PHE A 243 -23.72 -4.31 20.95
N ALA A 244 -22.85 -4.31 21.98
CA ALA A 244 -23.13 -5.03 23.22
C ALA A 244 -24.10 -4.27 24.15
N ILE A 245 -24.21 -2.94 23.98
CA ILE A 245 -25.16 -2.10 24.74
C ILE A 245 -26.62 -2.42 24.34
N ASP A 246 -26.87 -2.77 23.08
CA ASP A 246 -28.22 -3.11 22.59
C ASP A 246 -28.71 -4.51 23.03
N ALA A 247 -27.78 -5.43 23.34
CA ALA A 247 -28.11 -6.80 23.73
C ALA A 247 -28.60 -6.89 25.20
N GLU A 248 -28.10 -6.03 26.10
CA GLU A 248 -28.58 -6.00 27.49
C GLU A 248 -29.98 -5.37 27.65
N GLU A 249 -30.42 -4.52 26.70
CA GLU A 249 -31.79 -3.98 26.70
C GLU A 249 -32.82 -4.96 26.13
N THR A 250 -32.42 -5.88 25.23
CA THR A 250 -33.33 -6.88 24.66
C THR A 250 -33.55 -8.10 25.56
N GLU A 251 -32.66 -8.37 26.53
CA GLU A 251 -32.87 -9.39 27.59
C GLU A 251 -33.65 -8.86 28.81
N ARG A 252 -34.02 -7.57 28.84
CA ARG A 252 -34.82 -6.95 29.92
C ARG A 252 -36.28 -6.66 29.55
N VAL A 253 -36.81 -7.29 28.50
CA VAL A 253 -38.23 -7.22 28.10
C VAL A 253 -38.90 -8.58 28.16
#